data_AF-A0ABD2YQ71-F1
#
_entry.id   AF-A0ABD2YQ71-F1
#
_cell.length_a   1.000
_cell.length_b   1.000
_cell.length_c   1.000
_cell.angle_alpha   90.00
_cell.angle_beta   90.00
_cell.angle_gamma   90.00
#
_symmetry.space_group_name_H-M   'P 1'
#
loop_
_entity.id
_entity.type
_entity.pdbx_description
1 polymer ?
#
loop_
_entity_poly.entity_id
_entity_poly.type
_entity_poly.pdbx_seq_one_letter_code
_entity_poly.pdbx_strand_id
1 'polypeptide(L)'
;MGSDGKKKVAILGVSSILLVAAVVGTVTYAVGQHNSRTTSTGAGAGAAADQVSTSSKAVESLCQHVDYKETCQSSLSGAKSSDPKELIKVAFTATVNNIGEVIKNSSLLQNAAKDPRTSEALDICKTVLNRSIDDIQRSFDTLGSFDVSKIDDYVADLRTWLSAAGTFQETCLDAFENTTGETGEQMKKLLKTAGELTSNGLAMVTEFSQVFTNLNIQGFSRRLMSQEPEFVDSKARKLMAANPSTLRPNAVVALDGSGQFRSIMAAVKTIPPKNNQPFVIFIKAGVYKEYVELPKHVNNVVLIGEGPTKTKITGNKNFVDGVGTFLTATLSVNGDGTILRDLGIENSAGAAKHQAVALRVSGDRAIVYNCQIDAFQDTLYTHNYRQYYRDCTISGTIDFIFGDASAVFQNCKMIVRRPLDNQGCMVTAQGRKESRGVGAIVLQNCQIVADPAFLAAKPALKAYLGRPWKEYSRTIIMQSSIDGFIAPEGWSPWLGTFGLDTSFYAEFNNRGPGADTSKRVTWKAIKKITPQIAQSFSPGTYIQGDAWIRPAGVPYAAGMQV
;
A
#
# COMPACT_ATOMS: atom_id res chain seq x y z
N MET A 1 22.86 -41.93 11.55
CA MET A 1 23.23 -40.73 12.35
C MET A 1 22.90 -39.49 11.52
N GLY A 2 21.69 -38.95 11.63
CA GLY A 2 21.20 -37.96 10.67
C GLY A 2 20.05 -37.09 11.17
N SER A 3 19.93 -35.91 10.57
CA SER A 3 18.83 -34.94 10.63
C SER A 3 18.61 -34.12 11.91
N ASP A 4 18.58 -34.71 13.12
CA ASP A 4 18.10 -33.95 14.31
C ASP A 4 19.11 -33.00 14.97
N GLY A 5 20.41 -33.23 14.76
CA GLY A 5 21.47 -32.38 15.34
C GLY A 5 21.57 -30.99 14.71
N LYS A 6 21.22 -30.83 13.44
CA LYS A 6 21.36 -29.55 12.72
C LYS A 6 20.22 -28.56 13.01
N LYS A 7 19.01 -29.04 13.35
CA LYS A 7 17.88 -28.18 13.77
C LYS A 7 18.13 -27.54 15.14
N LYS A 8 18.73 -28.25 16.09
CA LYS A 8 19.03 -27.70 17.42
C LYS A 8 20.13 -26.63 17.40
N VAL A 9 21.12 -26.76 16.50
CA VAL A 9 22.22 -25.78 16.38
C VAL A 9 21.76 -24.48 15.70
N ALA A 10 20.84 -24.55 14.73
CA ALA A 10 20.25 -23.35 14.12
C ALA A 10 19.33 -22.57 15.10
N ILE A 11 18.57 -23.28 15.94
CA ILE A 11 17.69 -22.68 16.96
C ILE A 11 18.52 -22.01 18.08
N LEU A 12 19.64 -22.63 18.49
CA LEU A 12 20.53 -22.04 19.50
C LEU A 12 21.33 -20.84 18.98
N GLY A 13 21.63 -20.76 17.68
CA GLY A 13 22.31 -19.63 17.06
C GLY A 13 21.47 -18.34 17.05
N VAL A 14 20.17 -18.43 16.79
CA VAL A 14 19.27 -17.27 16.71
C VAL A 14 18.92 -16.69 18.09
N SER A 15 18.72 -17.55 19.10
CA SER A 15 18.52 -17.10 20.49
C SER A 15 19.77 -16.43 21.07
N SER A 16 20.96 -16.87 20.67
CA SER A 16 22.23 -16.29 21.12
C SER A 16 22.51 -14.92 20.49
N ILE A 17 22.13 -14.71 19.22
CA ILE A 17 22.34 -13.42 18.52
C ILE A 17 21.38 -12.33 19.03
N LEU A 18 20.13 -12.69 19.34
CA LEU A 18 19.17 -11.78 19.98
C LEU A 18 19.57 -11.46 21.43
N LEU A 19 20.12 -12.43 22.16
CA LEU A 19 20.71 -12.20 23.48
C LEU A 19 21.93 -11.27 23.41
N VAL A 20 22.79 -11.38 22.39
CA VAL A 20 23.96 -10.51 22.26
C VAL A 20 23.56 -9.06 21.93
N ALA A 21 22.53 -8.84 21.12
CA ALA A 21 22.01 -7.47 20.88
C ALA A 21 21.39 -6.86 22.17
N ALA A 22 20.64 -7.64 22.95
CA ALA A 22 20.11 -7.22 24.24
C ALA A 22 21.21 -7.02 25.30
N VAL A 23 22.24 -7.87 25.31
CA VAL A 23 23.36 -7.80 26.24
C VAL A 23 24.27 -6.62 25.93
N VAL A 24 24.53 -6.31 24.66
CA VAL A 24 25.34 -5.14 24.26
C VAL A 24 24.65 -3.82 24.63
N GLY A 25 23.31 -3.76 24.56
CA GLY A 25 22.51 -2.65 25.10
C GLY A 25 22.59 -2.55 26.64
N THR A 26 22.55 -3.68 27.35
CA THR A 26 22.66 -3.68 28.82
C THR A 26 24.07 -3.36 29.35
N VAL A 27 25.13 -3.76 28.65
CA VAL A 27 26.52 -3.51 29.05
C VAL A 27 26.90 -2.05 28.84
N THR A 28 26.39 -1.40 27.79
CA THR A 28 26.61 0.04 27.57
C THR A 28 25.85 0.91 28.60
N TYR A 29 24.71 0.45 29.11
CA TYR A 29 23.96 1.13 30.18
C TYR A 29 24.52 0.85 31.58
N ALA A 30 24.97 -0.37 31.87
CA ALA A 30 25.48 -0.76 33.19
C ALA A 30 26.83 -0.11 33.55
N VAL A 31 27.62 0.32 32.56
CA VAL A 31 28.85 1.11 32.79
C VAL A 31 28.52 2.57 33.17
N GLY A 32 27.29 3.04 32.96
CA GLY A 32 26.82 4.38 33.32
C GLY A 32 26.23 4.52 34.73
N GLN A 33 25.95 3.42 35.43
CA GLN A 33 25.50 3.44 36.82
C GLN A 33 26.10 2.28 37.61
N HIS A 34 27.24 2.53 38.26
CA HIS A 34 27.68 1.69 39.36
C HIS A 34 28.25 2.56 40.48
N ASN A 35 27.39 2.94 41.43
CA ASN A 35 27.78 2.93 42.84
C ASN A 35 26.54 2.85 43.73
N SER A 36 26.19 1.65 44.21
CA SER A 36 25.82 1.35 45.60
C SER A 36 25.37 -0.11 45.77
N ARG A 37 25.93 -0.74 46.81
CA ARG A 37 25.65 -2.08 47.37
C ARG A 37 24.15 -2.23 47.77
N THR A 38 23.55 -3.40 48.02
CA THR A 38 23.96 -4.48 48.96
C THR A 38 23.04 -5.70 48.82
N THR A 39 23.58 -6.87 49.12
CA THR A 39 22.97 -8.22 49.19
C THR A 39 21.93 -8.41 50.31
N SER A 40 20.84 -9.15 50.04
CA SER A 40 20.28 -10.11 51.02
C SER A 40 19.40 -11.18 50.34
N THR A 41 19.49 -12.39 50.88
CA THR A 41 18.97 -13.68 50.38
C THR A 41 17.59 -14.02 50.91
N GLY A 42 16.68 -14.49 50.05
CA GLY A 42 15.39 -15.08 50.44
C GLY A 42 14.76 -15.90 49.31
N ALA A 43 15.06 -17.20 49.26
CA ALA A 43 14.59 -18.12 48.23
C ALA A 43 13.14 -18.58 48.51
N GLY A 44 12.24 -18.38 47.54
CA GLY A 44 10.88 -18.95 47.56
C GLY A 44 9.80 -18.09 46.88
N ALA A 45 9.90 -16.75 47.00
CA ALA A 45 9.03 -15.79 46.31
C ALA A 45 9.74 -15.04 45.15
N GLY A 46 11.05 -15.23 45.03
CA GLY A 46 11.92 -14.52 44.08
C GLY A 46 11.70 -14.87 42.62
N ALA A 47 11.32 -16.11 42.26
CA ALA A 47 11.23 -16.52 40.85
C ALA A 47 10.12 -15.79 40.06
N ALA A 48 8.98 -15.51 40.70
CA ALA A 48 7.88 -14.76 40.07
C ALA A 48 8.18 -13.25 40.01
N ALA A 49 8.80 -12.68 41.06
CA ALA A 49 9.21 -11.28 41.07
C ALA A 49 10.40 -11.00 40.11
N ASP A 50 11.33 -11.95 39.99
CA ASP A 50 12.46 -11.90 39.04
C ASP A 50 11.98 -12.08 37.60
N GLN A 51 10.99 -12.95 37.33
CA GLN A 51 10.36 -13.04 36.01
C GLN A 51 9.61 -11.77 35.62
N VAL A 52 8.90 -11.12 36.56
CA VAL A 52 8.19 -9.86 36.31
C VAL A 52 9.17 -8.69 36.08
N SER A 53 10.30 -8.66 36.80
CA SER A 53 11.31 -7.62 36.60
C SER A 53 12.18 -7.81 35.34
N THR A 54 12.33 -9.06 34.86
CA THR A 54 13.02 -9.36 33.60
C THR A 54 12.11 -9.15 32.38
N SER A 55 10.81 -9.47 32.48
CA SER A 55 9.85 -9.15 31.42
C SER A 55 9.65 -7.64 31.27
N SER A 56 9.59 -6.87 32.37
CA SER A 56 9.48 -5.41 32.30
C SER A 56 10.65 -4.74 31.57
N LYS A 57 11.89 -5.18 31.84
CA LYS A 57 13.09 -4.68 31.12
C LYS A 57 13.09 -5.06 29.64
N ALA A 58 12.61 -6.25 29.30
CA ALA A 58 12.48 -6.67 27.89
C ALA A 58 11.45 -5.82 27.15
N VAL A 59 10.33 -5.48 27.80
CA VAL A 59 9.30 -4.56 27.26
C VAL A 59 9.87 -3.16 27.08
N GLU A 60 10.59 -2.62 28.06
CA GLU A 60 11.25 -1.30 27.95
C GLU A 60 12.21 -1.25 26.77
N SER A 61 13.03 -2.30 26.60
CA SER A 61 13.97 -2.41 25.48
C SER A 61 13.25 -2.48 24.12
N LEU A 62 12.19 -3.27 24.01
CA LEU A 62 11.41 -3.38 22.76
C LEU A 62 10.73 -2.05 22.38
N CYS A 63 10.22 -1.32 23.38
CA CYS A 63 9.54 -0.04 23.18
C CYS A 63 10.50 1.16 23.06
N GLN A 64 11.82 0.97 23.08
CA GLN A 64 12.77 2.09 23.13
C GLN A 64 12.79 2.94 21.85
N HIS A 65 12.58 2.31 20.68
CA HIS A 65 12.73 2.91 19.35
C HIS A 65 11.39 3.12 18.60
N VAL A 66 10.28 3.06 19.33
CA VAL A 66 8.94 3.32 18.77
C VAL A 66 8.50 4.76 19.06
N ASP A 67 7.55 5.28 18.27
CA ASP A 67 7.08 6.67 18.44
C ASP A 67 6.20 6.81 19.69
N TYR A 68 5.33 5.83 19.96
CA TYR A 68 4.35 5.87 21.05
C TYR A 68 4.76 4.94 22.20
N LYS A 69 5.78 5.34 22.96
CA LYS A 69 6.39 4.52 24.02
C LYS A 69 5.40 4.10 25.11
N GLU A 70 4.58 5.04 25.59
CA GLU A 70 3.59 4.78 26.63
C GLU A 70 2.55 3.74 26.17
N THR A 71 2.02 3.92 24.96
CA THR A 71 1.06 2.98 24.36
C THR A 71 1.69 1.60 24.15
N CYS A 72 2.95 1.54 23.73
CA CYS A 72 3.71 0.30 23.60
C CYS A 72 3.83 -0.44 24.95
N GLN A 73 4.33 0.24 25.98
CA GLN A 73 4.54 -0.34 27.30
C GLN A 73 3.22 -0.78 27.94
N SER A 74 2.17 0.05 27.84
CA SER A 74 0.83 -0.26 28.35
C SER A 74 0.27 -1.53 27.72
N SER A 75 0.38 -1.66 26.39
CA SER A 75 -0.10 -2.85 25.66
C SER A 75 0.63 -4.15 26.00
N LEU A 76 1.86 -4.05 26.50
CA LEU A 76 2.72 -5.18 26.85
C LEU A 76 2.81 -5.44 28.36
N SER A 77 2.16 -4.62 29.19
CA SER A 77 2.22 -4.69 30.66
C SER A 77 1.78 -6.05 31.24
N GLY A 78 0.92 -6.79 30.54
CA GLY A 78 0.47 -8.14 30.90
C GLY A 78 1.37 -9.28 30.40
N ALA A 79 2.46 -8.99 29.69
CA ALA A 79 3.31 -10.03 29.11
C ALA A 79 4.14 -10.75 30.18
N LYS A 80 4.03 -12.08 30.20
CA LYS A 80 4.76 -12.96 31.14
C LYS A 80 6.07 -13.51 30.58
N SER A 81 6.48 -13.04 29.41
CA SER A 81 7.65 -13.52 28.69
C SER A 81 8.62 -12.38 28.44
N SER A 82 9.92 -12.68 28.52
CA SER A 82 10.99 -11.80 28.04
C SER A 82 11.44 -12.15 26.61
N ASP A 83 10.83 -13.16 25.97
CA ASP A 83 11.13 -13.56 24.59
C ASP A 83 10.58 -12.50 23.61
N PRO A 84 11.44 -11.84 22.80
CA PRO A 84 11.02 -10.86 21.81
C PRO A 84 9.92 -11.37 20.86
N LYS A 85 9.93 -12.65 20.47
CA LYS A 85 8.92 -13.20 19.56
C LYS A 85 7.54 -13.23 20.23
N GLU A 86 7.47 -13.62 21.49
CA GLU A 86 6.23 -13.63 22.27
C GLU A 86 5.77 -12.21 22.61
N LEU A 87 6.70 -11.28 22.88
CA LEU A 87 6.34 -9.86 23.08
C LEU A 87 5.73 -9.24 21.82
N ILE A 88 6.31 -9.49 20.64
CA ILE A 88 5.75 -9.05 19.36
C ILE A 88 4.36 -9.66 19.16
N LYS A 89 4.18 -10.95 19.46
CA LYS A 89 2.87 -11.61 19.39
C LYS A 89 1.83 -10.93 20.28
N VAL A 90 2.20 -10.60 21.52
CA VAL A 90 1.31 -9.90 22.47
C VAL A 90 0.95 -8.52 21.93
N ALA A 91 1.93 -7.75 21.41
CA ALA A 91 1.66 -6.44 20.81
C ALA A 91 0.67 -6.54 19.64
N PHE A 92 0.88 -7.48 18.71
CA PHE A 92 0.02 -7.66 17.54
C PHE A 92 -1.39 -8.10 17.96
N THR A 93 -1.49 -8.99 18.94
CA THR A 93 -2.77 -9.42 19.53
C THR A 93 -3.50 -8.26 20.18
N ALA A 94 -2.78 -7.39 20.91
CA ALA A 94 -3.35 -6.19 21.50
C ALA A 94 -3.91 -5.25 20.43
N THR A 95 -3.19 -5.04 19.31
CA THR A 95 -3.70 -4.23 18.18
C THR A 95 -4.96 -4.83 17.57
N VAL A 96 -4.98 -6.13 17.30
CA VAL A 96 -6.16 -6.83 16.76
C VAL A 96 -7.36 -6.71 17.69
N ASN A 97 -7.15 -6.87 19.00
CA ASN A 97 -8.22 -6.74 19.99
C ASN A 97 -8.77 -5.32 20.05
N ASN A 98 -7.90 -4.30 20.05
CA ASN A 98 -8.32 -2.89 20.04
C ASN A 98 -9.17 -2.59 18.80
N ILE A 99 -8.75 -3.02 17.60
CA ILE A 99 -9.54 -2.83 16.37
C ILE A 99 -10.86 -3.61 16.44
N GLY A 100 -10.83 -4.84 16.95
CA GLY A 100 -12.03 -5.67 17.13
C GLY A 100 -13.06 -5.06 18.07
N GLU A 101 -12.62 -4.36 19.12
CA GLU A 101 -13.48 -3.60 20.03
C GLU A 101 -14.12 -2.39 19.34
N VAL A 102 -13.36 -1.67 18.49
CA VAL A 102 -13.92 -0.58 17.66
C VAL A 102 -15.03 -1.09 16.76
N ILE A 103 -14.82 -2.22 16.08
CA ILE A 103 -15.82 -2.84 15.18
C ILE A 103 -17.10 -3.24 15.94
N LYS A 104 -16.97 -3.67 17.19
CA LYS A 104 -18.08 -4.16 18.03
C LYS A 104 -18.81 -3.06 18.82
N ASN A 105 -18.40 -1.79 18.70
CA ASN A 105 -18.94 -0.70 19.51
C ASN A 105 -20.42 -0.40 19.18
N SER A 106 -21.33 -1.05 19.92
CA SER A 106 -22.77 -1.05 19.65
C SER A 106 -23.44 0.32 19.73
N SER A 107 -23.01 1.21 20.62
CA SER A 107 -23.59 2.54 20.76
C SER A 107 -23.27 3.44 19.55
N LEU A 108 -22.06 3.33 19.00
CA LEU A 108 -21.71 3.97 17.73
C LEU A 108 -22.53 3.42 16.56
N LEU A 109 -22.68 2.09 16.48
CA LEU A 109 -23.47 1.44 15.43
C LEU A 109 -24.93 1.93 15.46
N GLN A 110 -25.53 2.04 16.64
CA GLN A 110 -26.91 2.52 16.82
C GLN A 110 -27.07 4.00 16.46
N ASN A 111 -26.11 4.85 16.80
CA ASN A 111 -26.17 6.28 16.46
C ASN A 111 -25.94 6.53 14.97
N ALA A 112 -25.02 5.80 14.34
CA ALA A 112 -24.72 5.90 12.92
C ALA A 112 -25.90 5.48 12.03
N ALA A 113 -26.70 4.50 12.45
CA ALA A 113 -27.85 4.00 11.69
C ALA A 113 -28.95 5.05 11.42
N LYS A 114 -28.90 6.20 12.10
CA LYS A 114 -29.88 7.28 11.96
C LYS A 114 -29.66 8.15 10.71
N ASP A 115 -28.43 8.19 10.19
CA ASP A 115 -28.06 8.96 9.01
C ASP A 115 -27.51 8.03 7.92
N PRO A 116 -28.08 7.99 6.70
CA PRO A 116 -27.65 7.07 5.65
C PRO A 116 -26.15 7.20 5.31
N ARG A 117 -25.59 8.41 5.31
CA ARG A 117 -24.19 8.64 4.96
C ARG A 117 -23.25 8.17 6.06
N THR A 118 -23.63 8.37 7.33
CA THR A 118 -22.88 7.85 8.48
C THR A 118 -22.97 6.33 8.57
N SER A 119 -24.12 5.74 8.20
CA SER A 119 -24.28 4.29 8.09
C SER A 119 -23.37 3.70 7.01
N GLU A 120 -23.30 4.31 5.82
CA GLU A 120 -22.39 3.86 4.76
C GLU A 120 -20.92 4.00 5.18
N ALA A 121 -20.56 5.14 5.80
CA ALA A 121 -19.21 5.36 6.33
C ALA A 121 -18.79 4.29 7.34
N LEU A 122 -19.72 3.86 8.18
CA LEU A 122 -19.50 2.82 9.16
C LEU A 122 -19.33 1.43 8.51
N ASP A 123 -20.05 1.12 7.44
CA ASP A 123 -19.88 -0.15 6.73
C ASP A 123 -18.56 -0.20 5.94
N ILE A 124 -18.15 0.93 5.36
CA ILE A 124 -16.78 1.11 4.83
C ILE A 124 -15.78 0.85 5.95
N CYS A 125 -15.94 1.52 7.10
CA CYS A 125 -15.04 1.39 8.24
C CYS A 125 -14.91 -0.06 8.72
N LYS A 126 -16.01 -0.79 8.92
CA LYS A 126 -15.98 -2.22 9.29
C LYS A 126 -15.20 -3.04 8.25
N THR A 127 -15.43 -2.78 6.96
CA THR A 127 -14.79 -3.51 5.88
C THR A 127 -13.28 -3.33 5.91
N VAL A 128 -12.81 -2.08 6.02
CA VAL A 128 -11.37 -1.77 6.03
C VAL A 128 -10.71 -2.15 7.36
N LEU A 129 -11.38 -2.03 8.50
CA LEU A 129 -10.81 -2.46 9.79
C LEU A 129 -10.65 -3.98 9.88
N ASN A 130 -11.55 -4.77 9.29
CA ASN A 130 -11.33 -6.22 9.17
C ASN A 130 -10.11 -6.53 8.29
N ARG A 131 -9.86 -5.74 7.25
CA ARG A 131 -8.65 -5.89 6.42
C ARG A 131 -7.38 -5.50 7.18
N SER A 132 -7.45 -4.48 8.02
CA SER A 132 -6.38 -4.10 8.95
C SER A 132 -6.04 -5.25 9.91
N ILE A 133 -7.05 -5.91 10.48
CA ILE A 133 -6.87 -7.12 11.31
C ILE A 133 -6.18 -8.24 10.52
N ASP A 134 -6.66 -8.53 9.30
CA ASP A 134 -6.08 -9.58 8.46
C ASP A 134 -4.58 -9.32 8.19
N ASP A 135 -4.20 -8.08 7.90
CA ASP A 135 -2.80 -7.69 7.64
C ASP A 135 -1.91 -7.82 8.88
N ILE A 136 -2.42 -7.44 10.05
CA ILE A 136 -1.70 -7.61 11.31
C ILE A 136 -1.51 -9.10 11.60
N GLN A 137 -2.54 -9.93 11.41
CA GLN A 137 -2.46 -11.38 11.60
C GLN A 137 -1.48 -12.04 10.62
N ARG A 138 -1.60 -11.72 9.32
CA ARG A 138 -0.69 -12.23 8.27
C ARG A 138 0.77 -11.86 8.55
N SER A 139 1.00 -10.66 9.07
CA SER A 139 2.33 -10.21 9.49
C SER A 139 2.89 -11.08 10.62
N PHE A 140 2.07 -11.38 11.63
CA PHE A 140 2.47 -12.28 12.71
C PHE A 140 2.77 -13.71 12.22
N ASP A 141 1.91 -14.28 11.39
CA ASP A 141 2.08 -15.66 10.89
C ASP A 141 3.39 -15.83 10.10
N THR A 142 3.79 -14.79 9.36
CA THR A 142 5.03 -14.76 8.59
C THR A 142 6.28 -14.72 9.49
N LEU A 143 6.21 -14.01 10.63
CA LEU A 143 7.24 -14.05 11.68
C LEU A 143 7.29 -15.44 12.37
N GLY A 144 6.23 -16.24 12.29
CA GLY A 144 6.18 -17.59 12.84
C GLY A 144 7.15 -18.56 12.16
N SER A 145 7.24 -18.51 10.82
CA SER A 145 7.94 -19.45 9.95
C SER A 145 9.43 -19.17 9.71
N PHE A 146 10.03 -18.28 10.53
CA PHE A 146 11.34 -17.65 10.36
C PHE A 146 12.40 -18.52 9.65
N ASP A 147 12.69 -18.15 8.40
CA ASP A 147 13.82 -18.64 7.61
C ASP A 147 14.81 -17.47 7.43
N VAL A 148 15.98 -17.58 8.06
CA VAL A 148 17.01 -16.53 8.06
C VAL A 148 17.47 -16.18 6.64
N SER A 149 17.37 -17.12 5.68
CA SER A 149 17.77 -16.87 4.30
C SER A 149 16.81 -15.94 3.52
N LYS A 150 15.62 -15.66 4.05
CA LYS A 150 14.57 -14.84 3.41
C LYS A 150 14.19 -13.60 4.23
N ILE A 151 15.06 -13.20 5.14
CA ILE A 151 14.75 -12.15 6.13
C ILE A 151 14.39 -10.81 5.49
N ASP A 152 15.07 -10.42 4.40
CA ASP A 152 14.81 -9.17 3.70
C ASP A 152 13.42 -9.18 3.02
N ASP A 153 13.04 -10.31 2.43
CA ASP A 153 11.72 -10.49 1.82
C ASP A 153 10.61 -10.43 2.87
N TYR A 154 10.82 -11.09 4.03
CA TYR A 154 9.89 -11.02 5.15
C TYR A 154 9.75 -9.60 5.67
N VAL A 155 10.86 -8.87 5.86
CA VAL A 155 10.80 -7.46 6.31
C VAL A 155 10.03 -6.60 5.31
N ALA A 156 10.28 -6.74 4.01
CA ALA A 156 9.59 -5.96 2.98
C ALA A 156 8.08 -6.23 2.99
N ASP A 157 7.68 -7.51 3.09
CA ASP A 157 6.30 -7.93 3.19
C ASP A 157 5.63 -7.42 4.49
N LEU A 158 6.29 -7.56 5.64
CA LEU A 158 5.82 -7.07 6.94
C LEU A 158 5.60 -5.55 6.93
N ARG A 159 6.57 -4.78 6.41
CA ARG A 159 6.43 -3.33 6.29
C ARG A 159 5.27 -2.95 5.37
N THR A 160 5.06 -3.71 4.31
CA THR A 160 3.97 -3.51 3.36
C THR A 160 2.62 -3.73 4.05
N TRP A 161 2.43 -4.85 4.75
CA TRP A 161 1.16 -5.17 5.41
C TRP A 161 0.88 -4.30 6.64
N LEU A 162 1.89 -3.95 7.44
CA LEU A 162 1.71 -3.02 8.57
C LEU A 162 1.40 -1.59 8.12
N SER A 163 2.06 -1.13 7.05
CA SER A 163 1.69 0.16 6.44
C SER A 163 0.24 0.11 5.95
N ALA A 164 -0.13 -0.99 5.28
CA ALA A 164 -1.47 -1.21 4.77
C ALA A 164 -2.54 -1.23 5.87
N ALA A 165 -2.26 -1.87 7.00
CA ALA A 165 -3.13 -1.87 8.17
C ALA A 165 -3.42 -0.44 8.67
N GLY A 166 -2.41 0.44 8.67
CA GLY A 166 -2.56 1.86 9.00
C GLY A 166 -3.39 2.61 7.95
N THR A 167 -3.14 2.39 6.66
CA THR A 167 -3.93 2.98 5.56
C THR A 167 -5.42 2.59 5.66
N PHE A 168 -5.74 1.35 6.03
CA PHE A 168 -7.13 0.93 6.23
C PHE A 168 -7.79 1.63 7.42
N GLN A 169 -7.07 1.82 8.53
CA GLN A 169 -7.57 2.61 9.67
C GLN A 169 -7.83 4.06 9.25
N GLU A 170 -6.93 4.65 8.46
CA GLU A 170 -7.15 6.00 7.92
C GLU A 170 -8.34 6.06 6.97
N THR A 171 -8.52 5.05 6.11
CA THR A 171 -9.67 4.98 5.20
C THR A 171 -10.99 4.91 5.97
N CYS A 172 -11.01 4.24 7.14
CA CYS A 172 -12.17 4.29 8.03
C CYS A 172 -12.45 5.72 8.47
N LEU A 173 -11.42 6.48 8.89
CA LEU A 173 -11.58 7.88 9.33
C LEU A 173 -12.03 8.80 8.18
N ASP A 174 -11.45 8.63 6.99
CA ASP A 174 -11.78 9.38 5.79
C ASP A 174 -13.25 9.23 5.40
N ALA A 175 -13.83 8.04 5.61
CA ALA A 175 -15.25 7.80 5.35
C ALA A 175 -16.17 8.71 6.17
N PHE A 176 -15.71 9.23 7.32
CA PHE A 176 -16.49 10.13 8.18
C PHE A 176 -16.27 11.62 7.92
N GLU A 177 -15.29 12.05 7.11
CA GLU A 177 -14.95 13.47 6.92
C GLU A 177 -16.13 14.34 6.44
N ASN A 178 -17.10 13.74 5.74
CA ASN A 178 -18.29 14.42 5.21
C ASN A 178 -19.60 13.93 5.85
N THR A 179 -19.52 13.31 7.02
CA THR A 179 -20.69 12.90 7.82
C THR A 179 -21.12 14.02 8.77
N THR A 180 -22.38 13.96 9.23
CA THR A 180 -22.89 14.92 10.22
C THR A 180 -22.84 14.32 11.63
N GLY A 181 -22.73 15.16 12.66
CA GLY A 181 -22.72 14.73 14.06
C GLY A 181 -21.35 14.35 14.61
N GLU A 182 -21.34 13.66 15.76
CA GLU A 182 -20.12 13.38 16.54
C GLU A 182 -19.46 12.03 16.21
N THR A 183 -20.11 11.17 15.41
CA THR A 183 -19.68 9.80 15.14
C THR A 183 -18.25 9.74 14.59
N GLY A 184 -17.90 10.65 13.67
CA GLY A 184 -16.55 10.73 13.11
C GLY A 184 -15.48 11.05 14.16
N GLU A 185 -15.75 12.00 15.05
CA GLU A 185 -14.83 12.35 16.15
C GLU A 185 -14.71 11.23 17.18
N GLN A 186 -15.81 10.52 17.46
CA GLN A 186 -15.78 9.34 18.31
C GLN A 186 -14.97 8.21 17.67
N MET A 187 -15.10 8.00 16.36
CA MET A 187 -14.31 7.00 15.62
C MET A 187 -12.81 7.35 15.64
N LYS A 188 -12.43 8.63 15.46
CA LYS A 188 -11.05 9.10 15.63
C LYS A 188 -10.50 8.77 17.01
N LYS A 189 -11.30 8.99 18.07
CA LYS A 189 -10.90 8.67 19.45
C LYS A 189 -10.71 7.16 19.66
N LEU A 190 -11.61 6.34 19.14
CA LEU A 190 -11.51 4.88 19.27
C LEU A 190 -10.33 4.28 18.50
N LEU A 191 -10.06 4.79 17.30
CA LEU A 191 -8.95 4.30 16.49
C LEU A 191 -7.58 4.87 16.89
N LYS A 192 -7.53 5.87 17.79
CA LYS A 192 -6.26 6.46 18.23
C LYS A 192 -5.28 5.40 18.72
N THR A 193 -5.67 4.59 19.70
CA THR A 193 -4.80 3.55 20.27
C THR A 193 -4.43 2.49 19.24
N ALA A 194 -5.37 2.06 18.39
CA ALA A 194 -5.08 1.11 17.31
C ALA A 194 -4.05 1.66 16.30
N GLY A 195 -4.16 2.94 15.95
CA GLY A 195 -3.21 3.64 15.09
C GLY A 195 -1.82 3.74 15.69
N GLU A 196 -1.73 4.13 16.96
CA GLU A 196 -0.46 4.20 17.70
C GLU A 196 0.22 2.82 17.78
N LEU A 197 -0.54 1.77 18.08
CA LEU A 197 -0.01 0.39 18.11
C LEU A 197 0.45 -0.09 16.74
N THR A 198 -0.27 0.27 15.68
CA THR A 198 0.12 -0.06 14.30
C THR A 198 1.41 0.65 13.89
N SER A 199 1.54 1.94 14.24
CA SER A 199 2.77 2.72 14.03
C SER A 199 3.95 2.13 14.81
N ASN A 200 3.75 1.74 16.08
CA ASN A 200 4.76 1.04 16.86
C ASN A 200 5.15 -0.31 16.24
N GLY A 201 4.20 -1.08 15.70
CA GLY A 201 4.51 -2.31 14.98
C GLY A 201 5.42 -2.06 13.78
N LEU A 202 5.12 -1.03 12.98
CA LEU A 202 5.93 -0.64 11.83
C LEU A 202 7.33 -0.15 12.25
N ALA A 203 7.43 0.56 13.38
CA ALA A 203 8.69 0.93 14.01
C ALA A 203 9.58 -0.28 14.28
N MET A 204 9.03 -1.26 15.01
CA MET A 204 9.76 -2.45 15.44
C MET A 204 10.30 -3.25 14.24
N VAL A 205 9.48 -3.45 13.20
CA VAL A 205 9.92 -4.14 11.98
C VAL A 205 11.00 -3.36 11.24
N THR A 206 10.90 -2.03 11.20
CA THR A 206 11.89 -1.16 10.54
C THR A 206 13.24 -1.21 11.27
N GLU A 207 13.25 -1.16 12.60
CA GLU A 207 14.48 -1.24 13.40
C GLU A 207 15.13 -2.62 13.32
N PHE A 208 14.33 -3.69 13.37
CA PHE A 208 14.80 -5.06 13.21
C PHE A 208 15.60 -5.21 11.90
N SER A 209 15.12 -4.64 10.79
CA SER A 209 15.82 -4.63 9.51
C SER A 209 17.18 -3.91 9.56
N GLN A 210 17.24 -2.75 10.24
CA GLN A 210 18.48 -1.96 10.33
C GLN A 210 19.55 -2.68 11.14
N VAL A 211 19.18 -3.35 12.24
CA VAL A 211 20.10 -4.12 13.07
C VAL A 211 20.73 -5.28 12.29
N PHE A 212 19.94 -6.04 11.51
CA PHE A 212 20.47 -7.11 10.66
C PHE A 212 21.38 -6.59 9.55
N THR A 213 21.02 -5.47 8.93
CA THR A 213 21.85 -4.83 7.89
C THR A 213 23.20 -4.38 8.44
N ASN A 214 23.22 -3.80 9.64
CA ASN A 214 24.43 -3.30 10.30
C ASN A 214 25.32 -4.42 10.86
N LEU A 215 24.77 -5.59 11.18
CA LEU A 215 25.52 -6.74 11.72
C LEU A 215 26.34 -7.50 10.68
N ASN A 216 26.27 -7.12 9.39
CA ASN A 216 27.07 -7.61 8.25
C ASN A 216 27.80 -8.94 8.53
N ILE A 217 27.03 -10.03 8.70
CA ILE A 217 27.59 -11.37 8.83
C ILE A 217 28.27 -11.66 7.49
N GLN A 218 29.61 -11.51 7.49
CA GLN A 218 30.49 -11.79 6.36
C GLN A 218 30.19 -13.20 5.84
N GLY A 219 29.36 -13.30 4.80
CA GLY A 219 28.98 -14.58 4.22
C GLY A 219 27.75 -14.57 3.33
N PHE A 220 26.76 -13.71 3.58
CA PHE A 220 25.43 -13.84 2.92
C PHE A 220 25.08 -12.76 1.89
N SER A 221 25.85 -11.67 1.76
CA SER A 221 25.56 -10.59 0.79
C SER A 221 26.10 -10.82 -0.63
N ARG A 222 26.50 -12.06 -0.97
CA ARG A 222 26.70 -12.42 -2.38
C ARG A 222 25.35 -12.85 -2.94
N ARG A 223 24.62 -11.88 -3.52
CA ARG A 223 23.56 -12.15 -4.52
C ARG A 223 24.19 -12.94 -5.67
N LEU A 224 24.18 -14.26 -5.55
CA LEU A 224 24.48 -15.14 -6.66
C LEU A 224 23.29 -15.09 -7.61
N MET A 225 23.49 -14.46 -8.77
CA MET A 225 22.61 -14.58 -9.93
C MET A 225 22.61 -16.03 -10.40
N SER A 226 21.84 -16.92 -9.76
CA SER A 226 21.41 -18.20 -10.33
C SER A 226 20.51 -18.96 -9.35
N GLN A 227 19.21 -18.89 -9.57
CA GLN A 227 18.31 -20.04 -9.77
C GLN A 227 16.90 -19.47 -9.86
N GLU A 228 16.18 -19.81 -10.94
CA GLU A 228 14.76 -19.51 -11.03
C GLU A 228 14.06 -20.02 -9.76
N PRO A 229 13.12 -19.26 -9.17
CA PRO A 229 12.28 -19.81 -8.11
C PRO A 229 11.61 -21.07 -8.67
N GLU A 230 11.81 -22.20 -7.99
CA GLU A 230 11.26 -23.51 -8.35
C GLU A 230 9.72 -23.59 -8.19
N PHE A 231 9.02 -22.45 -8.26
CA PHE A 231 7.57 -22.37 -8.08
C PHE A 231 6.87 -21.32 -8.95
N VAL A 232 7.39 -21.06 -10.16
CA VAL A 232 6.63 -20.35 -11.20
C VAL A 232 6.24 -21.36 -12.26
N ASP A 233 4.95 -21.72 -12.31
CA ASP A 233 4.40 -22.50 -13.42
C ASP A 233 4.72 -21.75 -14.72
N SER A 234 5.48 -22.41 -15.61
CA SER A 234 5.83 -21.95 -16.96
C SER A 234 4.62 -21.41 -17.76
N LYS A 235 3.39 -21.77 -17.37
CA LYS A 235 2.13 -21.27 -17.93
C LYS A 235 1.85 -19.80 -17.64
N ALA A 236 2.18 -19.27 -16.45
CA ALA A 236 1.93 -17.86 -16.12
C ALA A 236 2.76 -16.92 -17.02
N ARG A 237 4.04 -17.26 -17.25
CA ARG A 237 4.96 -16.56 -18.16
C ARG A 237 4.47 -16.57 -19.62
N LYS A 238 3.85 -17.67 -20.07
CA LYS A 238 3.29 -17.80 -21.42
C LYS A 238 2.00 -16.98 -21.60
N LEU A 239 1.22 -16.79 -20.54
CA LEU A 239 -0.09 -16.14 -20.59
C LEU A 239 -0.02 -14.66 -21.00
N MET A 240 0.98 -13.93 -20.49
CA MET A 240 1.08 -12.48 -20.70
C MET A 240 1.88 -12.08 -21.94
N ALA A 241 2.73 -12.98 -22.45
CA ALA A 241 3.35 -12.84 -23.76
C ALA A 241 2.46 -13.36 -24.90
N ALA A 242 1.44 -14.17 -24.60
CA ALA A 242 0.53 -14.71 -25.60
C ALA A 242 -0.39 -13.64 -26.19
N ASN A 243 -0.65 -13.79 -27.50
CA ASN A 243 -1.71 -13.10 -28.20
C ASN A 243 -3.06 -13.57 -27.62
N PRO A 244 -4.04 -12.68 -27.33
CA PRO A 244 -5.37 -13.03 -26.85
C PRO A 244 -6.03 -14.24 -27.55
N SER A 245 -5.79 -14.39 -28.86
CA SER A 245 -6.29 -15.51 -29.69
C SER A 245 -5.69 -16.89 -29.39
N THR A 246 -4.59 -16.96 -28.63
CA THR A 246 -3.88 -18.21 -28.28
C THR A 246 -4.00 -18.59 -26.80
N LEU A 247 -4.64 -17.74 -25.99
CA LEU A 247 -4.93 -18.03 -24.59
C LEU A 247 -6.00 -19.12 -24.48
N ARG A 248 -5.84 -20.03 -23.51
CA ARG A 248 -6.90 -20.93 -23.05
C ARG A 248 -7.49 -20.35 -21.76
N PRO A 249 -8.51 -19.48 -21.84
CA PRO A 249 -9.09 -18.87 -20.65
C PRO A 249 -9.91 -19.87 -19.84
N ASN A 250 -10.01 -19.65 -18.52
CA ASN A 250 -10.89 -20.41 -17.64
C ASN A 250 -12.36 -20.01 -17.84
N ALA A 251 -12.60 -18.72 -18.12
CA ALA A 251 -13.92 -18.18 -18.41
C ALA A 251 -13.88 -17.22 -19.61
N VAL A 252 -14.92 -17.26 -20.44
CA VAL A 252 -15.11 -16.29 -21.53
C VAL A 252 -16.39 -15.49 -21.30
N VAL A 253 -16.26 -14.17 -21.30
CA VAL A 253 -17.37 -13.22 -21.19
C VAL A 253 -17.60 -12.57 -22.55
N ALA A 254 -18.83 -12.59 -23.06
CA ALA A 254 -19.19 -11.93 -24.30
C ALA A 254 -20.66 -11.46 -24.30
N LEU A 255 -20.90 -10.20 -24.64
CA LEU A 255 -22.24 -9.61 -24.70
C LEU A 255 -23.12 -10.24 -25.80
N ASP A 256 -22.51 -10.69 -26.90
CA ASP A 256 -23.19 -11.30 -28.05
C ASP A 256 -23.63 -12.76 -27.80
N GLY A 257 -23.31 -13.33 -26.63
CA GLY A 257 -23.62 -14.71 -26.28
C GLY A 257 -22.65 -15.76 -26.83
N SER A 258 -21.56 -15.36 -27.47
CA SER A 258 -20.51 -16.27 -27.96
C SER A 258 -19.53 -16.74 -26.88
N GLY A 259 -19.71 -16.28 -25.64
CA GLY A 259 -18.97 -16.67 -24.44
C GLY A 259 -19.82 -17.49 -23.48
N GLN A 260 -19.20 -17.99 -22.42
CA GLN A 260 -19.89 -18.72 -21.34
C GLN A 260 -20.77 -17.81 -20.48
N PHE A 261 -20.36 -16.54 -20.34
CA PHE A 261 -21.05 -15.54 -19.52
C PHE A 261 -21.35 -14.29 -20.34
N ARG A 262 -22.42 -13.58 -19.96
CA ARG A 262 -22.75 -12.25 -20.51
C ARG A 262 -22.32 -11.08 -19.62
N SER A 263 -21.91 -11.35 -18.38
CA SER A 263 -21.37 -10.35 -17.46
C SER A 263 -20.07 -10.83 -16.82
N ILE A 264 -19.20 -9.87 -16.50
CA ILE A 264 -17.90 -10.13 -15.87
C ILE A 264 -18.13 -10.65 -14.45
N MET A 265 -19.06 -10.06 -13.70
CA MET A 265 -19.36 -10.53 -12.35
C MET A 265 -19.93 -11.96 -12.29
N ALA A 266 -20.63 -12.42 -13.33
CA ALA A 266 -21.06 -13.82 -13.40
C ALA A 266 -19.86 -14.77 -13.52
N ALA A 267 -18.86 -14.42 -14.34
CA ALA A 267 -17.62 -15.19 -14.44
C ALA A 267 -16.82 -15.17 -13.14
N VAL A 268 -16.68 -14.00 -12.50
CA VAL A 268 -15.98 -13.85 -11.20
C VAL A 268 -16.58 -14.76 -10.12
N LYS A 269 -17.91 -14.91 -10.07
CA LYS A 269 -18.59 -15.78 -9.12
C LYS A 269 -18.29 -17.27 -9.29
N THR A 270 -17.71 -17.68 -10.43
CA THR A 270 -17.33 -19.08 -10.68
C THR A 270 -15.90 -19.42 -10.24
N ILE A 271 -15.12 -18.42 -9.81
CA ILE A 271 -13.76 -18.63 -9.34
C ILE A 271 -13.82 -19.48 -8.06
N PRO A 272 -13.09 -20.62 -8.01
CA PRO A 272 -13.07 -21.44 -6.81
C PRO A 272 -12.52 -20.70 -5.60
N PRO A 273 -13.05 -20.93 -4.39
CA PRO A 273 -12.46 -20.38 -3.17
C PRO A 273 -11.03 -20.93 -3.00
N LYS A 274 -10.11 -20.11 -2.47
CA LYS A 274 -8.69 -20.46 -2.24
C LYS A 274 -7.94 -20.89 -3.52
N ASN A 275 -8.24 -20.23 -4.63
CA ASN A 275 -7.56 -20.47 -5.90
C ASN A 275 -6.09 -20.01 -5.84
N ASN A 276 -5.17 -20.97 -5.90
CA ASN A 276 -3.73 -20.73 -5.85
C ASN A 276 -3.06 -20.68 -7.24
N GLN A 277 -3.85 -20.81 -8.31
CA GLN A 277 -3.38 -20.76 -9.70
C GLN A 277 -3.98 -19.56 -10.42
N PRO A 278 -3.36 -19.02 -11.48
CA PRO A 278 -3.99 -17.95 -12.26
C PRO A 278 -5.36 -18.38 -12.80
N PHE A 279 -6.42 -17.63 -12.49
CA PHE A 279 -7.76 -17.80 -13.09
C PHE A 279 -8.01 -16.71 -14.12
N VAL A 280 -8.09 -17.12 -15.38
CA VAL A 280 -8.11 -16.22 -16.54
C VAL A 280 -9.52 -16.03 -17.04
N ILE A 281 -10.01 -14.79 -16.95
CA ILE A 281 -11.28 -14.36 -17.54
C ILE A 281 -10.97 -13.54 -18.78
N PHE A 282 -11.30 -14.09 -19.94
CA PHE A 282 -11.21 -13.38 -21.21
C PHE A 282 -12.53 -12.66 -21.51
N ILE A 283 -12.45 -11.36 -21.77
CA ILE A 283 -13.59 -10.47 -21.93
C ILE A 283 -13.56 -9.96 -23.37
N LYS A 284 -14.54 -10.37 -24.18
CA LYS A 284 -14.63 -9.91 -25.58
C LYS A 284 -14.99 -8.44 -25.66
N ALA A 285 -14.72 -7.82 -26.80
CA ALA A 285 -15.03 -6.44 -27.12
C ALA A 285 -16.50 -6.11 -26.82
N GLY A 286 -16.72 -4.92 -26.28
CA GLY A 286 -18.02 -4.50 -25.79
C GLY A 286 -17.91 -3.44 -24.70
N VAL A 287 -19.03 -2.78 -24.42
CA VAL A 287 -19.17 -1.83 -23.31
C VAL A 287 -20.01 -2.49 -22.23
N TYR A 288 -19.35 -2.97 -21.18
CA TYR A 288 -19.92 -3.64 -20.02
C TYR A 288 -20.33 -2.59 -18.98
N LYS A 289 -21.63 -2.32 -18.90
CA LYS A 289 -22.23 -1.43 -17.89
C LYS A 289 -22.49 -2.19 -16.60
N GLU A 290 -21.42 -2.46 -15.85
CA GLU A 290 -21.48 -3.20 -14.59
C GLU A 290 -20.42 -2.70 -13.60
N TYR A 291 -20.68 -2.89 -12.30
CA TYR A 291 -19.68 -2.70 -11.26
C TYR A 291 -19.04 -4.04 -10.96
N VAL A 292 -17.73 -4.13 -11.14
CA VAL A 292 -16.96 -5.36 -10.94
C VAL A 292 -16.19 -5.28 -9.63
N GLU A 293 -16.35 -6.29 -8.78
CA GLU A 293 -15.59 -6.43 -7.55
C GLU A 293 -14.89 -7.79 -7.54
N LEU A 294 -13.55 -7.76 -7.44
CA LEU A 294 -12.75 -8.92 -7.10
C LEU A 294 -12.56 -8.93 -5.58
N PRO A 295 -13.29 -9.78 -4.83
CA PRO A 295 -13.25 -9.74 -3.37
C PRO A 295 -11.92 -10.25 -2.83
N LYS A 296 -11.63 -9.95 -1.55
CA LYS A 296 -10.33 -10.25 -0.90
C LYS A 296 -9.86 -11.70 -0.96
N HIS A 297 -10.79 -12.65 -1.05
CA HIS A 297 -10.52 -14.09 -1.04
C HIS A 297 -10.37 -14.67 -2.46
N VAL A 298 -10.51 -13.82 -3.49
CA VAL A 298 -10.39 -14.16 -4.90
C VAL A 298 -9.05 -13.59 -5.39
N ASN A 299 -8.00 -14.40 -5.22
CA ASN A 299 -6.62 -14.05 -5.57
C ASN A 299 -6.22 -14.63 -6.93
N ASN A 300 -5.12 -14.13 -7.50
CA ASN A 300 -4.52 -14.60 -8.75
C ASN A 300 -5.49 -14.57 -9.94
N VAL A 301 -6.32 -13.53 -10.04
CA VAL A 301 -7.26 -13.35 -11.15
C VAL A 301 -6.60 -12.56 -12.26
N VAL A 302 -6.79 -13.01 -13.50
CA VAL A 302 -6.31 -12.32 -14.70
C VAL A 302 -7.53 -11.93 -15.53
N LEU A 303 -7.83 -10.63 -15.61
CA LEU A 303 -8.86 -10.08 -16.50
C LEU A 303 -8.17 -9.57 -17.78
N ILE A 304 -8.53 -10.15 -18.93
CA ILE A 304 -7.93 -9.79 -20.23
C ILE A 304 -9.02 -9.39 -21.21
N GLY A 305 -8.93 -8.19 -21.76
CA GLY A 305 -9.81 -7.72 -22.84
C GLY A 305 -9.22 -7.95 -24.24
N GLU A 306 -9.99 -7.56 -25.27
CA GLU A 306 -9.53 -7.52 -26.67
C GLU A 306 -8.82 -6.21 -27.05
N GLY A 307 -8.55 -5.35 -26.08
CA GLY A 307 -7.84 -4.07 -26.25
C GLY A 307 -8.48 -2.95 -25.41
N PRO A 308 -7.67 -2.00 -24.92
CA PRO A 308 -8.13 -0.98 -23.97
C PRO A 308 -9.23 -0.05 -24.50
N THR A 309 -9.32 0.10 -25.83
CA THR A 309 -10.38 0.89 -26.50
C THR A 309 -11.57 0.05 -26.98
N LYS A 310 -11.46 -1.29 -26.95
CA LYS A 310 -12.47 -2.21 -27.49
C LYS A 310 -13.29 -2.88 -26.39
N THR A 311 -12.67 -3.18 -25.26
CA THR A 311 -13.31 -3.84 -24.11
C THR A 311 -13.36 -2.87 -22.96
N LYS A 312 -14.53 -2.29 -22.68
CA LYS A 312 -14.69 -1.23 -21.68
C LYS A 312 -15.66 -1.64 -20.57
N ILE A 313 -15.25 -1.50 -19.32
CA ILE A 313 -16.11 -1.58 -18.13
C ILE A 313 -16.45 -0.15 -17.73
N THR A 314 -17.74 0.17 -17.58
CA THR A 314 -18.18 1.54 -17.26
C THR A 314 -19.26 1.57 -16.18
N GLY A 315 -19.12 2.53 -15.28
CA GLY A 315 -20.06 2.87 -14.20
C GLY A 315 -20.13 4.38 -14.02
N ASN A 316 -20.95 4.85 -13.09
CA ASN A 316 -21.13 6.28 -12.81
C ASN A 316 -21.44 6.60 -11.33
N LYS A 317 -21.06 5.71 -10.39
CA LYS A 317 -21.21 6.01 -8.95
C LYS A 317 -20.31 7.20 -8.60
N ASN A 318 -20.78 8.07 -7.72
CA ASN A 318 -20.09 9.31 -7.39
C ASN A 318 -20.52 9.87 -6.03
N PHE A 319 -19.71 10.78 -5.52
CA PHE A 319 -19.91 11.39 -4.21
C PHE A 319 -21.14 12.29 -4.11
N VAL A 320 -21.43 13.08 -5.16
CA VAL A 320 -22.60 13.99 -5.17
C VAL A 320 -23.91 13.23 -4.98
N ASP A 321 -24.02 12.06 -5.60
CA ASP A 321 -25.21 11.19 -5.53
C ASP A 321 -25.26 10.34 -4.25
N GLY A 322 -24.39 10.61 -3.27
CA GLY A 322 -24.48 10.03 -1.93
C GLY A 322 -23.50 8.91 -1.63
N VAL A 323 -22.69 8.46 -2.60
CA VAL A 323 -21.79 7.30 -2.45
C VAL A 323 -20.39 7.75 -2.04
N GLY A 324 -19.90 7.30 -0.88
CA GLY A 324 -18.54 7.60 -0.42
C GLY A 324 -17.47 7.13 -1.41
N THR A 325 -16.41 7.92 -1.58
CA THR A 325 -15.37 7.74 -2.62
C THR A 325 -14.88 6.29 -2.75
N PHE A 326 -14.64 5.59 -1.64
CA PHE A 326 -14.19 4.20 -1.63
C PHE A 326 -15.12 3.24 -2.40
N LEU A 327 -16.43 3.48 -2.39
CA LEU A 327 -17.47 2.66 -3.02
C LEU A 327 -17.86 3.14 -4.43
N THR A 328 -17.29 4.26 -4.90
CA THR A 328 -17.59 4.80 -6.24
C THR A 328 -16.94 4.03 -7.39
N ALA A 329 -15.94 3.20 -7.10
CA ALA A 329 -15.14 2.48 -8.08
C ALA A 329 -15.98 1.62 -9.04
N THR A 330 -15.80 1.82 -10.36
CA THR A 330 -16.37 0.93 -11.39
C THR A 330 -15.77 -0.47 -11.31
N LEU A 331 -14.45 -0.58 -11.14
CA LEU A 331 -13.74 -1.83 -10.88
C LEU A 331 -13.00 -1.73 -9.54
N SER A 332 -13.29 -2.65 -8.62
CA SER A 332 -12.64 -2.78 -7.32
C SER A 332 -11.81 -4.07 -7.26
N VAL A 333 -10.49 -3.94 -7.12
CA VAL A 333 -9.55 -5.06 -6.99
C VAL A 333 -9.13 -5.20 -5.53
N ASN A 334 -9.69 -6.18 -4.81
CA ASN A 334 -9.35 -6.42 -3.40
C ASN A 334 -8.47 -7.68 -3.20
N GLY A 335 -8.36 -8.55 -4.20
CA GLY A 335 -7.57 -9.78 -4.16
C GLY A 335 -6.13 -9.60 -4.62
N ASP A 336 -5.22 -10.33 -3.99
CA ASP A 336 -3.77 -10.29 -4.25
C ASP A 336 -3.42 -10.95 -5.59
N GLY A 337 -2.34 -10.49 -6.22
CA GLY A 337 -1.81 -11.05 -7.47
C GLY A 337 -2.74 -10.85 -8.67
N THR A 338 -3.66 -9.90 -8.60
CA THR A 338 -4.57 -9.59 -9.70
C THR A 338 -3.82 -8.96 -10.86
N ILE A 339 -4.15 -9.37 -12.07
CA ILE A 339 -3.63 -8.81 -13.32
C ILE A 339 -4.80 -8.30 -14.16
N LEU A 340 -4.73 -7.02 -14.56
CA LEU A 340 -5.63 -6.40 -15.51
C LEU A 340 -4.87 -6.12 -16.80
N ARG A 341 -5.40 -6.56 -17.95
CA ARG A 341 -4.72 -6.40 -19.23
C ARG A 341 -5.69 -6.07 -20.36
N ASP A 342 -5.29 -5.14 -21.23
CA ASP A 342 -6.01 -4.85 -22.47
C ASP A 342 -7.49 -4.41 -22.24
N LEU A 343 -7.73 -3.63 -21.18
CA LEU A 343 -9.07 -3.19 -20.73
C LEU A 343 -9.19 -1.67 -20.63
N GLY A 344 -10.36 -1.15 -20.99
CA GLY A 344 -10.83 0.18 -20.64
C GLY A 344 -11.67 0.14 -19.35
N ILE A 345 -11.41 1.03 -18.41
CA ILE A 345 -12.13 1.13 -17.13
C ILE A 345 -12.53 2.60 -16.96
N GLU A 346 -13.84 2.84 -16.89
CA GLU A 346 -14.39 4.19 -16.94
C GLU A 346 -15.33 4.47 -15.77
N ASN A 347 -15.21 5.66 -15.19
CA ASN A 347 -16.31 6.25 -14.44
C ASN A 347 -16.83 7.49 -15.20
N SER A 348 -18.07 7.37 -15.66
CA SER A 348 -18.74 8.32 -16.56
C SER A 348 -19.57 9.37 -15.82
N ALA A 349 -19.44 9.51 -14.50
CA ALA A 349 -20.21 10.47 -13.70
C ALA A 349 -20.02 11.94 -14.13
N GLY A 350 -18.81 12.31 -14.56
CA GLY A 350 -18.48 13.66 -15.03
C GLY A 350 -17.93 14.60 -13.95
N ALA A 351 -17.33 15.72 -14.38
CA ALA A 351 -16.66 16.68 -13.48
C ALA A 351 -17.58 17.29 -12.40
N ALA A 352 -18.87 17.47 -12.71
CA ALA A 352 -19.86 18.04 -11.79
C ALA A 352 -20.26 17.09 -10.65
N LYS A 353 -19.83 15.83 -10.70
CA LYS A 353 -20.18 14.80 -9.71
C LYS A 353 -19.10 14.57 -8.64
N HIS A 354 -18.06 15.41 -8.65
CA HIS A 354 -16.92 15.32 -7.74
C HIS A 354 -16.27 13.92 -7.79
N GLN A 355 -15.89 13.34 -6.65
CA GLN A 355 -15.15 12.08 -6.56
C GLN A 355 -15.93 10.93 -7.22
N ALA A 356 -15.31 10.30 -8.23
CA ALA A 356 -15.92 9.22 -8.99
C ALA A 356 -14.84 8.28 -9.55
N VAL A 357 -14.53 7.23 -8.80
CA VAL A 357 -13.39 6.33 -9.08
C VAL A 357 -13.71 5.41 -10.26
N ALA A 358 -12.78 5.27 -11.20
CA ALA A 358 -12.84 4.26 -12.26
C ALA A 358 -12.26 2.93 -11.77
N LEU A 359 -11.03 2.96 -11.25
CA LEU A 359 -10.34 1.77 -10.73
C LEU A 359 -9.85 2.03 -9.30
N ARG A 360 -10.21 1.12 -8.37
CA ARG A 360 -9.61 1.05 -7.04
C ARG A 360 -8.83 -0.26 -6.89
N VAL A 361 -7.58 -0.16 -6.47
CA VAL A 361 -6.72 -1.33 -6.20
C VAL A 361 -6.31 -1.35 -4.73
N SER A 362 -6.79 -2.36 -4.04
CA SER A 362 -6.57 -2.65 -2.62
C SER A 362 -6.02 -4.08 -2.42
N GLY A 363 -5.44 -4.71 -3.44
CA GLY A 363 -4.78 -6.02 -3.35
C GLY A 363 -3.27 -5.89 -3.60
N ASP A 364 -2.48 -6.74 -2.96
CA ASP A 364 -1.02 -6.70 -3.07
C ASP A 364 -0.53 -7.35 -4.37
N ARG A 365 0.59 -6.85 -4.90
CA ARG A 365 1.24 -7.34 -6.13
C ARG A 365 0.30 -7.31 -7.35
N ALA A 366 -0.48 -6.24 -7.46
CA ALA A 366 -1.38 -6.03 -8.60
C ALA A 366 -0.62 -5.50 -9.83
N ILE A 367 -0.93 -6.04 -11.01
CA ILE A 367 -0.37 -5.60 -12.29
C ILE A 367 -1.48 -5.05 -13.18
N VAL A 368 -1.29 -3.86 -13.74
CA VAL A 368 -2.19 -3.26 -14.71
C VAL A 368 -1.38 -2.95 -15.98
N TYR A 369 -1.70 -3.63 -17.07
CA TYR A 369 -0.90 -3.60 -18.31
C TYR A 369 -1.76 -3.23 -19.52
N ASN A 370 -1.31 -2.23 -20.30
CA ASN A 370 -2.00 -1.78 -21.51
C ASN A 370 -3.51 -1.50 -21.28
N CYS A 371 -3.82 -0.80 -20.19
CA CYS A 371 -5.18 -0.42 -19.81
C CYS A 371 -5.42 1.07 -20.02
N GLN A 372 -6.68 1.43 -20.25
CA GLN A 372 -7.15 2.81 -20.29
C GLN A 372 -8.05 3.06 -19.09
N ILE A 373 -7.72 4.04 -18.25
CA ILE A 373 -8.43 4.33 -16.99
C ILE A 373 -8.91 5.77 -17.03
N ASP A 374 -10.21 5.97 -17.17
CA ASP A 374 -10.79 7.29 -17.47
C ASP A 374 -11.87 7.70 -16.48
N ALA A 375 -11.72 8.89 -15.89
CA ALA A 375 -12.80 9.59 -15.21
C ALA A 375 -12.50 11.11 -15.22
N PHE A 376 -12.92 11.80 -14.16
CA PHE A 376 -12.58 13.19 -13.88
C PHE A 376 -11.83 13.26 -12.55
N GLN A 377 -12.52 13.61 -11.47
CA GLN A 377 -11.93 13.66 -10.13
C GLN A 377 -11.81 12.23 -9.55
N ASP A 378 -10.66 11.93 -8.93
CA ASP A 378 -10.36 10.66 -8.25
C ASP A 378 -10.37 9.43 -9.18
N THR A 379 -9.85 9.56 -10.40
CA THR A 379 -9.93 8.51 -11.44
C THR A 379 -9.35 7.15 -11.01
N LEU A 380 -8.12 7.14 -10.49
CA LEU A 380 -7.39 5.95 -10.09
C LEU A 380 -7.04 6.01 -8.60
N TYR A 381 -7.67 5.13 -7.83
CA TYR A 381 -7.39 4.97 -6.41
C TYR A 381 -6.38 3.84 -6.20
N THR A 382 -5.09 4.19 -6.19
CA THR A 382 -3.98 3.30 -5.78
C THR A 382 -4.01 3.14 -4.26
N HIS A 383 -5.04 2.47 -3.75
CA HIS A 383 -5.43 2.51 -2.36
C HIS A 383 -4.32 1.98 -1.43
N ASN A 384 -3.81 0.78 -1.70
CA ASN A 384 -2.89 0.12 -0.77
C ASN A 384 -1.93 -0.91 -1.42
N TYR A 385 -0.90 -1.34 -0.69
CA TYR A 385 0.06 -2.38 -1.06
C TYR A 385 0.92 -2.08 -2.32
N ARG A 386 1.59 -3.09 -2.88
CA ARG A 386 2.46 -2.94 -4.07
C ARG A 386 1.68 -3.07 -5.36
N GLN A 387 1.86 -2.11 -6.26
CA GLN A 387 1.13 -2.03 -7.52
C GLN A 387 2.06 -1.62 -8.66
N TYR A 388 1.87 -2.23 -9.83
CA TYR A 388 2.64 -1.92 -11.03
C TYR A 388 1.75 -1.63 -12.22
N TYR A 389 1.94 -0.45 -12.82
CA TYR A 389 1.19 0.03 -13.98
C TYR A 389 2.16 0.17 -15.16
N ARG A 390 1.85 -0.48 -16.28
CA ARG A 390 2.70 -0.52 -17.47
C ARG A 390 1.91 -0.19 -18.72
N ASP A 391 2.44 0.72 -19.55
CA ASP A 391 1.86 1.09 -20.84
C ASP A 391 0.38 1.51 -20.74
N CYS A 392 -0.03 2.10 -19.62
CA CYS A 392 -1.40 2.52 -19.37
C CYS A 392 -1.64 3.97 -19.78
N THR A 393 -2.87 4.29 -20.18
CA THR A 393 -3.34 5.68 -20.34
C THR A 393 -4.31 5.99 -19.21
N ILE A 394 -4.06 7.07 -18.48
CA ILE A 394 -4.87 7.47 -17.32
C ILE A 394 -5.30 8.92 -17.53
N SER A 395 -6.60 9.20 -17.53
CA SER A 395 -7.13 10.53 -17.77
C SER A 395 -8.06 11.02 -16.66
N GLY A 396 -7.86 12.26 -16.22
CA GLY A 396 -8.66 12.85 -15.15
C GLY A 396 -8.34 14.32 -14.89
N THR A 397 -8.84 14.86 -13.78
CA THR A 397 -8.78 16.29 -13.45
C THR A 397 -8.17 16.56 -12.07
N ILE A 398 -8.98 16.54 -11.01
CA ILE A 398 -8.56 16.75 -9.63
C ILE A 398 -8.12 15.40 -9.05
N ASP A 399 -6.93 15.36 -8.46
CA ASP A 399 -6.39 14.22 -7.70
C ASP A 399 -6.53 12.87 -8.40
N PHE A 400 -6.34 12.84 -9.73
CA PHE A 400 -6.82 11.70 -10.51
C PHE A 400 -5.97 10.43 -10.36
N ILE A 401 -4.80 10.51 -9.72
CA ILE A 401 -4.05 9.37 -9.17
C ILE A 401 -3.82 9.63 -7.67
N PHE A 402 -4.46 8.87 -6.80
CA PHE A 402 -4.42 9.10 -5.36
C PHE A 402 -4.41 7.81 -4.55
N GLY A 403 -4.01 7.89 -3.28
CA GLY A 403 -3.90 6.75 -2.37
C GLY A 403 -2.53 6.59 -1.72
N ASP A 404 -2.33 5.47 -1.02
CA ASP A 404 -1.12 5.21 -0.23
C ASP A 404 -0.42 3.89 -0.61
N ALA A 405 -0.72 3.34 -1.79
CA ALA A 405 0.03 2.22 -2.33
C ALA A 405 1.51 2.57 -2.56
N SER A 406 2.35 1.54 -2.57
CA SER A 406 3.64 1.57 -3.26
C SER A 406 3.39 1.31 -4.74
N ALA A 407 3.03 2.37 -5.47
CA ALA A 407 2.60 2.29 -6.87
C ALA A 407 3.69 2.81 -7.82
N VAL A 408 4.15 1.95 -8.73
CA VAL A 408 5.09 2.34 -9.79
C VAL A 408 4.40 2.30 -11.14
N PHE A 409 4.41 3.44 -11.82
CA PHE A 409 3.94 3.63 -13.19
C PHE A 409 5.16 3.68 -14.11
N GLN A 410 5.19 2.82 -15.12
CA GLN A 410 6.27 2.78 -16.09
C GLN A 410 5.73 2.89 -17.51
N ASN A 411 6.28 3.82 -18.30
CA ASN A 411 5.84 4.07 -19.68
C ASN A 411 4.34 4.34 -19.80
N CYS A 412 3.74 4.99 -18.80
CA CYS A 412 2.33 5.37 -18.81
C CYS A 412 2.14 6.79 -19.35
N LYS A 413 0.93 7.09 -19.80
CA LYS A 413 0.51 8.41 -20.25
C LYS A 413 -0.57 8.96 -19.33
N MET A 414 -0.27 10.06 -18.65
CA MET A 414 -1.20 10.79 -17.80
C MET A 414 -1.76 11.98 -18.60
N ILE A 415 -3.08 11.99 -18.81
CA ILE A 415 -3.78 13.01 -19.58
C ILE A 415 -4.60 13.89 -18.64
N VAL A 416 -4.18 15.14 -18.49
CA VAL A 416 -4.93 16.15 -17.73
C VAL A 416 -6.09 16.66 -18.59
N ARG A 417 -7.32 16.38 -18.17
CA ARG A 417 -8.54 16.77 -18.87
C ARG A 417 -9.01 18.15 -18.44
N ARG A 418 -9.91 18.75 -19.20
CA ARG A 418 -10.59 19.99 -18.78
C ARG A 418 -11.48 19.74 -17.53
N PRO A 419 -11.21 20.39 -16.37
CA PRO A 419 -12.10 20.41 -15.22
C PRO A 419 -13.28 21.39 -15.42
N LEU A 420 -14.10 21.60 -14.39
CA LEU A 420 -15.01 22.75 -14.38
C LEU A 420 -14.22 24.06 -14.30
N ASP A 421 -14.86 25.15 -14.69
CA ASP A 421 -14.26 26.48 -14.59
C ASP A 421 -13.87 26.80 -13.12
N ASN A 422 -12.76 27.51 -12.94
CA ASN A 422 -12.16 27.86 -11.63
C ASN A 422 -11.58 26.69 -10.80
N GLN A 423 -11.51 25.47 -11.34
CA GLN A 423 -10.81 24.35 -10.69
C GLN A 423 -9.37 24.22 -11.21
N GLY A 424 -8.46 23.81 -10.32
CA GLY A 424 -7.10 23.40 -10.67
C GLY A 424 -6.96 21.89 -10.70
N CYS A 425 -6.20 21.35 -11.66
CA CYS A 425 -5.96 19.92 -11.77
C CYS A 425 -4.71 19.49 -11.00
N MET A 426 -4.73 18.28 -10.45
CA MET A 426 -3.61 17.66 -9.75
C MET A 426 -3.41 16.27 -10.33
N VAL A 427 -2.20 16.00 -10.85
CA VAL A 427 -1.89 14.67 -11.36
C VAL A 427 -1.88 13.64 -10.23
N THR A 428 -1.32 14.01 -9.07
CA THR A 428 -1.21 13.11 -7.92
C THR A 428 -1.72 13.73 -6.62
N ALA A 429 -2.32 12.91 -5.76
CA ALA A 429 -2.63 13.24 -4.37
C ALA A 429 -2.26 12.06 -3.47
N GLN A 430 -0.97 11.96 -3.10
CA GLN A 430 -0.48 10.81 -2.36
C GLN A 430 -0.85 10.93 -0.86
N GLY A 431 -1.31 9.81 -0.30
CA GLY A 431 -2.00 9.72 0.99
C GLY A 431 -1.18 9.10 2.13
N ARG A 432 0.15 9.15 2.10
CA ARG A 432 0.96 8.59 3.16
C ARG A 432 0.85 9.38 4.45
N LYS A 433 0.25 8.77 5.47
CA LYS A 433 0.08 9.36 6.81
C LYS A 433 1.24 9.06 7.76
N GLU A 434 1.95 7.95 7.59
CA GLU A 434 3.02 7.54 8.51
C GLU A 434 4.41 7.72 7.86
N SER A 435 5.32 8.32 8.61
CA SER A 435 6.70 8.61 8.21
C SER A 435 7.46 7.34 7.75
N ARG A 436 7.28 6.25 8.49
CA ARG A 436 7.86 4.92 8.21
C ARG A 436 7.05 4.09 7.20
N GLY A 437 5.88 4.58 6.80
CA GLY A 437 5.00 3.98 5.81
C GLY A 437 5.70 3.79 4.46
N VAL A 438 5.40 2.67 3.80
CA VAL A 438 6.04 2.32 2.53
C VAL A 438 5.44 3.04 1.31
N GLY A 439 4.25 3.62 1.41
CA GLY A 439 3.53 4.22 0.27
C GLY A 439 4.31 5.30 -0.50
N ALA A 440 4.16 5.29 -1.82
CA ALA A 440 4.62 6.34 -2.73
C ALA A 440 4.00 6.14 -4.12
N ILE A 441 3.76 7.24 -4.81
CA ILE A 441 3.47 7.22 -6.25
C ILE A 441 4.77 7.52 -7.00
N VAL A 442 5.22 6.58 -7.83
CA VAL A 442 6.43 6.73 -8.65
C VAL A 442 6.05 6.72 -10.13
N LEU A 443 6.31 7.82 -10.83
CA LEU A 443 6.10 7.96 -12.27
C LEU A 443 7.46 7.87 -12.97
N GLN A 444 7.76 6.72 -13.59
CA GLN A 444 9.03 6.46 -14.25
C GLN A 444 8.86 6.36 -15.77
N ASN A 445 9.60 7.19 -16.52
CA ASN A 445 9.54 7.19 -17.99
C ASN A 445 8.11 7.35 -18.50
N CYS A 446 7.31 8.19 -17.85
CA CYS A 446 5.93 8.46 -18.23
C CYS A 446 5.82 9.76 -19.05
N GLN A 447 4.62 10.04 -19.57
CA GLN A 447 4.28 11.29 -20.25
C GLN A 447 3.16 12.00 -19.49
N ILE A 448 3.36 13.26 -19.12
CA ILE A 448 2.32 14.14 -18.56
C ILE A 448 1.92 15.13 -19.65
N VAL A 449 0.70 14.96 -20.18
CA VAL A 449 0.15 15.75 -21.28
C VAL A 449 -1.21 16.33 -20.89
N ALA A 450 -1.71 17.31 -21.64
CA ALA A 450 -3.06 17.86 -21.47
C ALA A 450 -3.96 17.49 -22.66
N ASP A 451 -5.26 17.35 -22.41
CA ASP A 451 -6.24 17.27 -23.49
C ASP A 451 -6.36 18.63 -24.21
N PRO A 452 -6.78 18.65 -25.49
CA PRO A 452 -6.91 19.90 -26.25
C PRO A 452 -7.91 20.91 -25.65
N ALA A 453 -8.97 20.44 -24.98
CA ALA A 453 -9.98 21.31 -24.36
C ALA A 453 -9.45 22.00 -23.09
N PHE A 454 -8.52 21.37 -22.35
CA PHE A 454 -7.81 21.99 -21.23
C PHE A 454 -6.94 23.14 -21.75
N LEU A 455 -6.17 22.91 -22.81
CA LEU A 455 -5.29 23.92 -23.42
C LEU A 455 -6.08 25.09 -24.04
N ALA A 456 -7.29 24.82 -24.56
CA ALA A 456 -8.15 25.83 -25.17
C ALA A 456 -8.93 26.69 -24.16
N ALA A 457 -8.90 26.36 -22.85
CA ALA A 457 -9.67 27.05 -21.84
C ALA A 457 -9.21 28.51 -21.63
N LYS A 458 -10.19 29.41 -21.38
CA LYS A 458 -9.97 30.83 -21.12
C LYS A 458 -10.79 31.27 -19.90
N PRO A 459 -10.17 31.84 -18.84
CA PRO A 459 -8.72 32.00 -18.66
C PRO A 459 -8.01 30.64 -18.60
N ALA A 460 -6.68 30.66 -18.76
CA ALA A 460 -5.87 29.43 -18.70
C ALA A 460 -6.06 28.75 -17.33
N LEU A 461 -6.33 27.44 -17.37
CA LEU A 461 -6.51 26.62 -16.19
C LEU A 461 -5.17 26.22 -15.60
N LYS A 462 -5.13 26.00 -14.28
CA LYS A 462 -3.91 25.58 -13.58
C LYS A 462 -3.87 24.06 -13.46
N ALA A 463 -2.69 23.48 -13.68
CA ALA A 463 -2.40 22.09 -13.40
C ALA A 463 -1.08 21.94 -12.65
N TYR A 464 -1.02 20.98 -11.74
CA TYR A 464 0.15 20.68 -10.91
C TYR A 464 0.47 19.18 -10.94
N LEU A 465 1.72 18.84 -10.65
CA LEU A 465 2.21 17.46 -10.51
C LEU A 465 1.54 16.74 -9.33
N GLY A 466 1.18 17.48 -8.28
CA GLY A 466 0.37 16.96 -7.19
C GLY A 466 0.29 17.86 -5.98
N ARG A 467 -0.35 17.33 -4.93
CA ARG A 467 -0.54 17.97 -3.61
C ARG A 467 -0.60 16.95 -2.46
N PRO A 468 -0.22 17.32 -1.22
CA PRO A 468 -0.10 16.37 -0.11
C PRO A 468 -1.44 16.06 0.54
N TRP A 469 -2.10 14.98 0.14
CA TRP A 469 -3.37 14.58 0.75
C TRP A 469 -3.20 14.22 2.23
N LYS A 470 -2.08 13.59 2.60
CA LYS A 470 -1.70 13.30 3.99
C LYS A 470 -0.29 13.80 4.31
N GLU A 471 0.02 13.88 5.61
CA GLU A 471 1.15 14.65 6.15
C GLU A 471 2.52 14.24 5.59
N TYR A 472 2.74 12.95 5.33
CA TYR A 472 4.01 12.41 4.84
C TYR A 472 3.94 12.03 3.36
N SER A 473 3.05 12.69 2.59
CA SER A 473 2.85 12.46 1.16
C SER A 473 4.16 12.27 0.40
N ARG A 474 4.21 11.26 -0.48
CA ARG A 474 5.43 10.92 -1.22
C ARG A 474 5.18 10.62 -2.68
N THR A 475 5.69 11.49 -3.55
CA THR A 475 5.60 11.35 -5.01
C THR A 475 6.96 11.56 -5.65
N ILE A 476 7.35 10.66 -6.55
CA ILE A 476 8.60 10.75 -7.31
C ILE A 476 8.27 10.72 -8.80
N ILE A 477 8.71 11.72 -9.54
CA ILE A 477 8.54 11.79 -11.00
C ILE A 477 9.93 11.79 -11.61
N MET A 478 10.28 10.71 -12.30
CA MET A 478 11.62 10.51 -12.82
C MET A 478 11.63 10.04 -14.26
N GLN A 479 12.63 10.50 -15.02
CA GLN A 479 12.87 10.12 -16.41
C GLN A 479 11.67 10.39 -17.34
N SER A 480 10.73 11.23 -16.91
CA SER A 480 9.43 11.43 -17.55
C SER A 480 9.41 12.69 -18.42
N SER A 481 8.56 12.72 -19.44
CA SER A 481 8.27 13.93 -20.23
C SER A 481 7.13 14.71 -19.60
N ILE A 482 7.30 16.01 -19.42
CA ILE A 482 6.31 16.93 -18.84
C ILE A 482 6.07 18.07 -19.84
N ASP A 483 4.84 18.18 -20.35
CA ASP A 483 4.47 19.26 -21.25
C ASP A 483 4.32 20.61 -20.51
N GLY A 484 4.39 21.72 -21.25
CA GLY A 484 4.57 23.07 -20.71
C GLY A 484 3.33 23.72 -20.08
N PHE A 485 2.26 22.95 -19.87
CA PHE A 485 1.01 23.43 -19.25
C PHE A 485 1.00 23.30 -17.72
N ILE A 486 1.94 22.54 -17.15
CA ILE A 486 2.12 22.44 -15.71
C ILE A 486 2.62 23.79 -15.16
N ALA A 487 1.99 24.26 -14.09
CA ALA A 487 2.36 25.51 -13.44
C ALA A 487 3.85 25.48 -13.01
N PRO A 488 4.63 26.57 -13.18
CA PRO A 488 6.05 26.57 -12.84
C PRO A 488 6.36 26.20 -11.38
N GLU A 489 5.43 26.49 -10.47
CA GLU A 489 5.46 26.07 -9.07
C GLU A 489 5.56 24.54 -8.91
N GLY A 490 5.04 23.79 -9.88
CA GLY A 490 5.06 22.33 -10.00
C GLY A 490 4.09 21.62 -9.05
N TRP A 491 4.07 22.01 -7.78
CA TRP A 491 3.31 21.37 -6.71
C TRP A 491 2.37 22.37 -6.04
N SER A 492 1.21 21.90 -5.60
CA SER A 492 0.19 22.73 -4.94
C SER A 492 0.04 22.37 -3.46
N PRO A 493 -0.16 23.34 -2.55
CA PRO A 493 -0.47 23.03 -1.16
C PRO A 493 -1.83 22.32 -1.07
N TRP A 494 -2.01 21.47 -0.07
CA TRP A 494 -3.32 20.91 0.25
C TRP A 494 -4.18 21.95 0.97
N LEU A 495 -3.72 22.37 2.15
CA LEU A 495 -4.31 23.43 2.95
C LEU A 495 -3.23 24.11 3.80
N GLY A 496 -3.04 25.42 3.63
CA GLY A 496 -2.03 26.18 4.39
C GLY A 496 -0.64 25.57 4.26
N THR A 497 -0.01 25.27 5.41
CA THR A 497 1.34 24.68 5.51
C THR A 497 1.34 23.16 5.72
N PHE A 498 0.18 22.51 5.66
CA PHE A 498 0.06 21.06 5.87
C PHE A 498 0.93 20.27 4.88
N GLY A 499 1.75 19.36 5.40
CA GLY A 499 2.63 18.49 4.61
C GLY A 499 3.86 19.17 4.00
N LEU A 500 3.99 20.51 4.06
CA LEU A 500 5.06 21.23 3.35
C LEU A 500 6.47 21.00 3.95
N ASP A 501 6.55 20.61 5.22
CA ASP A 501 7.81 20.30 5.89
C ASP A 501 8.17 18.80 5.86
N THR A 502 7.17 17.94 5.78
CA THR A 502 7.24 16.50 6.07
C THR A 502 7.12 15.61 4.83
N SER A 503 6.48 16.10 3.76
CA SER A 503 6.31 15.36 2.50
C SER A 503 7.65 15.13 1.79
N PHE A 504 7.64 14.25 0.78
CA PHE A 504 8.78 13.94 -0.07
C PHE A 504 8.34 14.01 -1.54
N TYR A 505 8.63 15.13 -2.18
CA TYR A 505 8.42 15.32 -3.62
C TYR A 505 9.75 15.47 -4.32
N ALA A 506 9.97 14.65 -5.34
CA ALA A 506 11.21 14.65 -6.09
C ALA A 506 10.97 14.55 -7.59
N GLU A 507 11.75 15.33 -8.33
CA GLU A 507 11.85 15.29 -9.78
C GLU A 507 13.28 14.89 -10.16
N PHE A 508 13.46 13.94 -11.08
CA PHE A 508 14.80 13.45 -11.46
C PHE A 508 14.91 13.11 -12.94
N ASN A 509 15.80 13.80 -13.66
CA ASN A 509 16.03 13.62 -15.10
C ASN A 509 14.75 13.66 -15.95
N ASN A 510 13.80 14.53 -15.58
CA ASN A 510 12.61 14.81 -16.39
C ASN A 510 12.98 15.66 -17.61
N ARG A 511 12.11 15.62 -18.62
CA ARG A 511 12.33 16.20 -19.95
C ARG A 511 11.08 17.00 -20.36
N GLY A 512 11.23 17.87 -21.36
CA GLY A 512 10.13 18.66 -21.89
C GLY A 512 9.95 20.02 -21.20
N PRO A 513 9.12 20.91 -21.76
CA PRO A 513 9.02 22.30 -21.34
C PRO A 513 8.46 22.48 -19.91
N GLY A 514 7.70 21.53 -19.38
CA GLY A 514 7.20 21.56 -17.99
C GLY A 514 8.20 21.04 -16.95
N ALA A 515 9.36 20.53 -17.38
CA ALA A 515 10.36 19.94 -16.49
C ALA A 515 11.34 20.94 -15.88
N ASP A 516 11.26 22.24 -16.23
CA ASP A 516 12.11 23.27 -15.60
C ASP A 516 11.77 23.41 -14.11
N THR A 517 12.76 23.14 -13.26
CA THR A 517 12.62 23.22 -11.81
C THR A 517 13.00 24.58 -11.21
N SER A 518 13.43 25.56 -12.02
CA SER A 518 13.98 26.84 -11.54
C SER A 518 12.99 27.69 -10.73
N LYS A 519 11.69 27.49 -10.93
CA LYS A 519 10.58 28.21 -10.28
C LYS A 519 9.71 27.33 -9.38
N ARG A 520 10.16 26.09 -9.07
CA ARG A 520 9.42 25.21 -8.16
C ARG A 520 9.29 25.86 -6.79
N VAL A 521 8.22 25.49 -6.08
CA VAL A 521 8.03 25.87 -4.68
C VAL A 521 9.24 25.50 -3.82
N THR A 522 9.49 26.28 -2.77
CA THR A 522 10.70 26.19 -1.92
C THR A 522 10.48 25.42 -0.62
N TRP A 523 9.44 24.60 -0.54
CA TRP A 523 9.10 23.83 0.65
C TRP A 523 10.21 22.84 1.01
N LYS A 524 10.40 22.52 2.30
CA LYS A 524 11.33 21.43 2.69
C LYS A 524 10.91 20.09 2.11
N ALA A 525 9.63 19.92 1.77
CA ALA A 525 9.11 18.74 1.09
C ALA A 525 9.69 18.52 -0.31
N ILE A 526 10.18 19.56 -1.00
CA ILE A 526 10.82 19.41 -2.31
C ILE A 526 12.26 18.92 -2.11
N LYS A 527 12.51 17.69 -2.53
CA LYS A 527 13.79 17.00 -2.34
C LYS A 527 14.58 16.98 -3.64
N LYS A 528 15.82 17.47 -3.56
CA LYS A 528 16.85 17.15 -4.56
C LYS A 528 17.41 15.78 -4.24
N ILE A 529 17.30 14.85 -5.17
CA ILE A 529 17.71 13.45 -4.97
C ILE A 529 18.90 13.10 -5.85
N THR A 530 19.75 12.18 -5.37
CA THR A 530 20.86 11.62 -6.13
C THR A 530 20.37 10.50 -7.06
N PRO A 531 21.18 10.09 -8.06
CA PRO A 531 20.87 8.91 -8.87
C PRO A 531 20.64 7.65 -8.03
N GLN A 532 21.36 7.48 -6.91
CA GLN A 532 21.20 6.33 -6.02
C GLN A 532 19.84 6.34 -5.31
N ILE A 533 19.39 7.52 -4.83
CA ILE A 533 18.06 7.67 -4.25
C ILE A 533 16.99 7.43 -5.31
N ALA A 534 17.13 7.99 -6.52
CA ALA A 534 16.20 7.75 -7.61
C ALA A 534 16.12 6.25 -7.99
N GLN A 535 17.26 5.56 -8.07
CA GLN A 535 17.34 4.12 -8.30
C GLN A 535 16.63 3.31 -7.21
N SER A 536 16.62 3.77 -5.95
CA SER A 536 15.92 3.08 -4.87
C SER A 536 14.40 3.04 -5.05
N PHE A 537 13.83 3.98 -5.82
CA PHE A 537 12.42 4.02 -6.22
C PHE A 537 12.11 3.26 -7.52
N SER A 538 13.11 2.69 -8.19
CA SER A 538 12.88 1.82 -9.35
C SER A 538 12.16 0.53 -8.93
N PRO A 539 11.37 -0.10 -9.81
CA PRO A 539 10.44 -1.14 -9.37
C PRO A 539 11.14 -2.44 -8.91
N GLY A 540 12.38 -2.71 -9.33
CA GLY A 540 13.16 -3.84 -8.83
C GLY A 540 13.54 -3.71 -7.37
N THR A 541 13.87 -2.50 -6.93
CA THR A 541 14.25 -2.23 -5.54
C THR A 541 13.03 -1.91 -4.69
N TYR A 542 12.19 -0.98 -5.14
CA TYR A 542 11.14 -0.37 -4.32
C TYR A 542 9.98 -1.31 -4.01
N ILE A 543 9.51 -2.04 -5.02
CA ILE A 543 8.36 -2.96 -4.91
C ILE A 543 8.75 -4.42 -5.12
N GLN A 544 10.06 -4.73 -5.09
CA GLN A 544 10.61 -6.09 -5.27
C GLN A 544 10.09 -6.76 -6.55
N GLY A 545 9.96 -5.98 -7.63
CA GLY A 545 9.24 -6.36 -8.84
C GLY A 545 9.78 -7.60 -9.56
N ASP A 546 11.07 -7.92 -9.39
CA ASP A 546 11.67 -9.13 -9.96
C ASP A 546 10.98 -10.43 -9.48
N ALA A 547 10.41 -10.43 -8.28
CA ALA A 547 9.78 -11.61 -7.70
C ALA A 547 8.37 -11.90 -8.23
N TRP A 548 7.68 -10.91 -8.82
CA TRP A 548 6.26 -11.06 -9.20
C TRP A 548 5.88 -10.42 -10.54
N ILE A 549 6.56 -9.38 -11.01
CA ILE A 549 6.32 -8.76 -12.32
C ILE A 549 7.03 -9.54 -13.43
N ARG A 550 8.32 -9.85 -13.23
CA ARG A 550 9.13 -10.59 -14.23
C ARG A 550 8.53 -11.98 -14.53
N PRO A 551 8.10 -12.78 -13.52
CA PRO A 551 7.43 -14.05 -13.76
C PRO A 551 6.08 -13.90 -14.48
N ALA A 552 5.37 -12.80 -14.25
CA ALA A 552 4.12 -12.52 -14.93
C ALA A 552 4.33 -12.30 -16.44
N GLY A 553 5.51 -11.89 -16.91
CA GLY A 553 5.80 -11.75 -18.35
C GLY A 553 5.33 -10.43 -18.97
N VAL A 554 5.08 -9.42 -18.14
CA VAL A 554 4.78 -8.04 -18.58
C VAL A 554 6.10 -7.28 -18.84
N PRO A 555 6.17 -6.38 -19.85
CA PRO A 555 7.34 -5.53 -20.04
C PRO A 555 7.73 -4.80 -18.76
N TYR A 556 9.01 -4.88 -18.39
CA TYR A 556 9.47 -4.50 -17.07
C TYR A 556 10.93 -4.08 -17.10
N ALA A 557 11.21 -2.82 -16.77
CA ALA A 557 12.55 -2.36 -16.48
C ALA A 557 12.73 -2.26 -14.96
N ALA A 558 13.58 -3.13 -14.41
CA ALA A 558 13.80 -3.24 -12.97
C ALA A 558 14.48 -2.00 -12.37
N GLY A 559 15.28 -1.28 -13.14
CA GLY A 559 16.05 -0.11 -12.71
C GLY A 559 15.72 1.18 -13.45
N MET A 560 16.49 2.25 -13.19
CA MET A 560 16.49 3.43 -14.04
C MET A 560 17.03 3.10 -15.43
N GLN A 561 16.44 3.70 -16.46
CA GLN A 561 16.86 3.52 -17.85
C GLN A 561 17.90 4.59 -18.19
N VAL A 562 19.11 4.20 -18.61
CA VAL A 562 20.19 5.16 -18.93
C VAL A 562 19.89 5.87 -20.24
#